data_AF-A0A7W0FGL3-F1
#
_entry.id   AF-A0A7W0FGL3-F1
#
_cell.length_a   1.000
_cell.length_b   1.000
_cell.length_c   1.000
_cell.angle_alpha   90.00
_cell.angle_beta   90.00
_cell.angle_gamma   90.00
#
_symmetry.space_group_name_H-M   'P 1'
#
loop_
_entity.id
_entity.type
_entity.pdbx_description
1 polymer ?
#
loop_
_entity_poly.entity_id
_entity_poly.type
_entity_poly.pdbx_seq_one_letter_code
_entity_poly.pdbx_strand_id
1 'polypeptide(L)'
;MQKISQIAYVSESGTILPELQWHEKFVIQQSSITFTRSGIAGASEVNAGSWQVPFDSEALLNLYETLENVDLTKIDRIEPVDQPDGGGSEYYQLTYSNDKTWSLEYSLGATYTNGEWITQPVQDFIKTLQLPTEAANRYK
;
A
#
# COMPACT_ATOMS: atom_id res chain seq x y z
N MET A 1 -6.86 19.67 12.17
CA MET A 1 -6.25 18.49 11.50
C MET A 1 -7.10 17.27 11.81
N GLN A 2 -7.37 16.43 10.82
CA GLN A 2 -8.02 15.14 11.06
C GLN A 2 -6.95 14.10 11.36
N LYS A 3 -7.13 13.34 12.43
CA LYS A 3 -6.19 12.28 12.82
C LYS A 3 -6.37 11.07 11.93
N ILE A 4 -5.28 10.53 11.43
CA ILE A 4 -5.30 9.27 10.66
C ILE A 4 -5.47 8.14 11.68
N SER A 5 -6.42 7.23 11.43
CA SER A 5 -6.64 6.02 12.22
C SER A 5 -5.94 4.82 11.58
N GLN A 6 -5.91 4.75 10.25
CA GLN A 6 -5.34 3.64 9.50
C GLN A 6 -4.74 4.12 8.18
N ILE A 7 -3.62 3.51 7.80
CA ILE A 7 -3.02 3.63 6.47
C ILE A 7 -3.09 2.25 5.83
N ALA A 8 -3.57 2.17 4.60
CA ALA A 8 -3.53 0.95 3.81
C ALA A 8 -2.70 1.17 2.56
N TYR A 9 -1.81 0.24 2.27
CA TYR A 9 -1.08 0.16 1.02
C TYR A 9 -1.39 -1.19 0.37
N VAL A 10 -1.78 -1.16 -0.89
CA VAL A 10 -2.06 -2.35 -1.71
C VAL A 10 -1.15 -2.30 -2.93
N SER A 11 -0.61 -3.46 -3.28
CA SER A 11 0.11 -3.67 -4.53
C SER A 11 -0.40 -4.94 -5.18
N GLU A 12 -0.59 -4.88 -6.49
CA GLU A 12 -1.14 -5.98 -7.27
C GLU A 12 -0.24 -6.24 -8.48
N SER A 13 -0.03 -7.51 -8.80
CA SER A 13 0.61 -7.89 -10.05
C SER A 13 -0.26 -7.48 -11.23
N GLY A 14 0.38 -7.01 -12.30
CA GLY A 14 -0.28 -6.85 -13.60
C GLY A 14 -0.62 -8.20 -14.25
N THR A 15 -0.96 -8.15 -15.53
CA THR A 15 -1.30 -9.36 -16.29
C THR A 15 -0.08 -10.23 -16.54
N ILE A 16 0.10 -11.24 -15.69
CA ILE A 16 1.10 -12.31 -15.83
C ILE A 16 0.40 -13.68 -15.82
N LEU A 17 1.17 -14.77 -15.74
CA LEU A 17 0.63 -16.11 -15.56
C LEU A 17 -0.35 -16.15 -14.36
N PRO A 18 -1.61 -16.61 -14.52
CA PRO A 18 -2.63 -16.56 -13.47
C PRO A 18 -2.19 -17.17 -12.14
N GLU A 19 -1.39 -18.23 -12.17
CA GLU A 19 -0.83 -18.90 -11.00
C GLU A 19 0.18 -18.04 -10.22
N LEU A 20 0.84 -17.09 -10.89
CA LEU A 20 1.83 -16.17 -10.32
C LEU A 20 1.26 -14.81 -9.93
N GLN A 21 0.02 -14.50 -10.35
CA GLN A 21 -0.61 -13.23 -10.02
C GLN A 21 -0.87 -13.13 -8.52
N TRP A 22 -0.50 -12.00 -7.91
CA TRP A 22 -0.55 -11.76 -6.47
C TRP A 22 -1.21 -10.41 -6.14
N HIS A 23 -1.80 -10.37 -4.95
CA HIS A 23 -2.30 -9.18 -4.28
C HIS A 23 -1.64 -9.12 -2.91
N GLU A 24 -0.95 -8.02 -2.61
CA GLU A 24 -0.29 -7.75 -1.35
C GLU A 24 -0.92 -6.50 -0.71
N LYS A 25 -1.17 -6.56 0.59
CA LYS A 25 -1.75 -5.45 1.33
C LYS A 25 -1.11 -5.31 2.70
N PHE A 26 -0.70 -4.09 3.02
CA PHE A 26 -0.33 -3.66 4.36
C PHE A 26 -1.48 -2.85 4.96
N VAL A 27 -1.90 -3.22 6.17
CA VAL A 27 -2.78 -2.41 7.01
C VAL A 27 -1.96 -1.95 8.20
N ILE A 28 -1.68 -0.65 8.24
CA ILE A 28 -0.87 0.01 9.26
C ILE A 28 -1.84 0.76 10.18
N GLN A 29 -1.85 0.39 11.45
CA GLN A 29 -2.61 1.02 12.51
C GLN A 29 -1.63 1.50 13.59
N GLN A 30 -2.09 2.36 14.51
CA GLN A 30 -1.22 2.92 15.56
C GLN A 30 -0.60 1.88 16.51
N SER A 31 -1.19 0.69 16.60
CA SER A 31 -0.76 -0.37 17.52
C SER A 31 -0.45 -1.71 16.85
N SER A 32 -0.68 -1.84 15.54
CA SER A 32 -0.45 -3.10 14.83
C SER A 32 -0.22 -2.87 13.34
N ILE A 33 0.54 -3.78 12.73
CA ILE A 33 0.71 -3.84 11.28
C ILE A 33 0.41 -5.25 10.83
N THR A 34 -0.53 -5.37 9.91
CA THR A 34 -0.88 -6.64 9.27
C THR A 34 -0.47 -6.60 7.82
N PHE A 35 0.31 -7.60 7.40
CA PHE A 35 0.61 -7.87 6.00
C PHE A 35 -0.23 -9.06 5.53
N THR A 36 -0.92 -8.91 4.41
CA THR A 36 -1.67 -10.00 3.77
C THR A 36 -1.20 -10.19 2.35
N ARG A 37 -1.05 -11.44 1.93
CA ARG A 37 -0.76 -11.82 0.54
C ARG A 37 -1.77 -12.86 0.07
N SER A 38 -2.26 -12.72 -1.14
CA SER A 38 -3.16 -13.69 -1.77
C SER A 38 -2.84 -13.88 -3.25
N GLY A 39 -3.05 -15.09 -3.77
CA GLY A 39 -3.09 -15.35 -5.21
C GLY A 39 -4.49 -15.12 -5.77
N ILE A 40 -4.60 -14.93 -7.09
CA ILE A 40 -5.88 -14.61 -7.75
C ILE A 40 -6.55 -15.85 -8.37
N ALA A 41 -5.78 -16.92 -8.59
CA ALA A 41 -6.27 -18.20 -9.13
C ALA A 41 -6.33 -19.30 -8.05
N GLY A 42 -7.23 -20.27 -8.25
CA GLY A 42 -7.39 -21.41 -7.32
C GLY A 42 -6.17 -22.35 -7.24
N ALA A 43 -5.33 -22.38 -8.29
CA ALA A 43 -4.07 -23.12 -8.35
C ALA A 43 -2.86 -22.18 -8.25
N SER A 44 -2.92 -21.17 -7.37
CA SER A 44 -1.84 -20.17 -7.26
C SER A 44 -0.63 -20.70 -6.50
N GLU A 45 0.54 -20.39 -7.05
CA GLU A 45 1.86 -20.61 -6.45
C GLU A 45 2.23 -19.50 -5.44
N VAL A 46 1.35 -18.52 -5.23
CA VAL A 46 1.56 -17.46 -4.24
C VAL A 46 1.54 -18.05 -2.84
N ASN A 47 2.53 -17.66 -2.04
CA ASN A 47 2.56 -17.91 -0.61
C ASN A 47 1.52 -17.02 0.08
N ALA A 48 0.27 -17.46 0.07
CA ALA A 48 -0.84 -16.70 0.62
C ALA A 48 -0.94 -16.83 2.14
N GLY A 49 -1.27 -15.74 2.82
CA GLY A 49 -1.37 -15.70 4.26
C GLY A 49 -1.64 -14.30 4.81
N SER A 50 -1.71 -14.23 6.13
CA SER A 50 -1.85 -13.01 6.91
C SER A 50 -0.88 -13.07 8.08
N TRP A 51 -0.04 -12.06 8.20
CA TRP A 51 1.05 -12.04 9.17
C TRP A 51 1.07 -10.71 9.92
N GLN A 52 1.33 -10.78 11.22
CA GLN A 52 1.66 -9.60 12.02
C GLN A 52 3.11 -9.22 11.75
N VAL A 53 3.33 -7.94 11.48
CA VAL A 53 4.66 -7.41 11.13
C VAL A 53 5.17 -6.59 12.32
N PRO A 54 6.35 -6.91 12.87
CA PRO A 54 6.96 -6.07 13.88
C PRO A 54 7.34 -4.70 13.29
N PHE A 55 7.25 -3.66 14.11
CA PHE A 55 7.52 -2.29 13.69
C PHE A 55 8.16 -1.49 14.82
N ASP A 56 8.89 -0.45 14.44
CA ASP A 56 9.39 0.56 15.36
C ASP A 56 8.29 1.60 15.60
N SER A 57 7.95 1.83 16.87
CA SER A 57 6.93 2.79 17.25
C SER A 57 7.32 4.24 16.95
N GLU A 58 8.61 4.57 16.98
CA GLU A 58 9.07 5.93 16.67
C GLU A 58 8.95 6.19 15.16
N ALA A 59 9.41 5.26 14.32
CA ALA A 59 9.21 5.32 12.87
C ALA A 59 7.72 5.40 12.48
N LEU A 60 6.86 4.62 13.16
CA LEU A 60 5.41 4.65 12.93
C LEU A 60 4.81 6.01 13.28
N LEU A 61 5.18 6.58 14.44
CA LEU A 61 4.72 7.90 14.84
C LEU A 61 5.12 8.97 13.82
N ASN A 62 6.38 8.95 13.37
CA ASN A 62 6.88 9.86 12.35
C ASN A 62 6.12 9.75 11.02
N LEU A 63 5.74 8.53 10.61
CA LEU A 63 4.90 8.33 9.41
C LEU A 63 3.55 9.02 9.57
N TYR A 64 2.85 8.79 10.69
CA TYR A 64 1.54 9.40 10.94
C TYR A 64 1.62 10.93 11.00
N GLU A 65 2.60 11.47 11.73
CA GLU A 65 2.81 12.93 11.81
C GLU A 65 3.13 13.54 10.45
N THR A 66 3.95 12.87 9.64
CA THR A 66 4.27 13.32 8.27
C THR A 66 3.00 13.41 7.43
N LEU A 67 2.23 12.31 7.37
CA LEU A 67 1.03 12.24 6.52
C LEU A 67 -0.10 13.17 6.99
N GLU A 68 -0.26 13.38 8.29
CA GLU A 68 -1.26 14.32 8.84
C GLU A 68 -0.98 15.79 8.50
N ASN A 69 0.28 16.13 8.18
CA ASN A 69 0.70 17.48 7.80
C ASN A 69 0.71 17.70 6.29
N VAL A 70 0.42 16.68 5.47
CA VAL A 70 0.36 16.83 4.01
C VAL A 70 -0.87 17.64 3.61
N ASP A 71 -0.66 18.63 2.74
CA ASP A 71 -1.73 19.39 2.12
C ASP A 71 -2.33 18.63 0.93
N LEU A 72 -3.31 17.77 1.23
CA LEU A 72 -3.97 16.91 0.25
C LEU A 72 -4.71 17.67 -0.85
N THR A 73 -4.96 18.98 -0.67
CA THR A 73 -5.62 19.81 -1.70
C THR A 73 -4.72 20.14 -2.88
N LYS A 74 -3.42 19.83 -2.78
CA LYS A 74 -2.40 20.01 -3.82
C LYS A 74 -2.03 18.72 -4.54
N ILE A 75 -2.79 17.65 -4.29
CA ILE A 75 -2.58 16.35 -4.89
C ILE A 75 -3.75 16.05 -5.82
N ASP A 76 -3.48 16.11 -7.11
CA ASP A 76 -4.46 15.93 -8.18
C ASP A 76 -4.04 14.77 -9.08
N ARG A 77 -5.01 13.95 -9.44
CA ARG A 77 -4.81 12.84 -10.38
C ARG A 77 -4.57 13.37 -11.79
N ILE A 78 -3.56 12.85 -12.46
CA ILE A 78 -3.21 13.10 -13.85
C ILE A 78 -3.48 11.81 -14.61
N GLU A 79 -4.50 11.84 -15.49
CA GLU A 79 -4.78 10.72 -16.40
C GLU A 79 -3.72 10.65 -17.50
N PRO A 80 -3.30 9.45 -17.89
CA PRO A 80 -2.39 9.29 -19.01
C PRO A 80 -3.11 9.57 -20.33
N VAL A 81 -2.34 9.99 -21.34
CA VAL A 81 -2.87 10.22 -22.69
C VAL A 81 -3.28 8.90 -23.34
N ASP A 82 -2.48 7.85 -23.13
CA ASP A 82 -2.74 6.48 -23.56
C ASP A 82 -2.56 5.53 -22.36
N GLN A 83 -3.53 4.65 -22.12
CA GLN A 83 -3.45 3.69 -21.03
C GLN A 83 -2.50 2.55 -21.41
N PRO A 84 -1.41 2.31 -20.64
CA PRO A 84 -0.53 1.17 -20.89
C PRO A 84 -1.24 -0.15 -20.56
N ASP A 85 -1.08 -1.14 -21.43
CA ASP A 85 -1.59 -2.49 -21.19
C ASP A 85 -0.70 -3.26 -20.19
N GLY A 86 -1.34 -3.99 -19.27
CA GLY A 86 -0.70 -5.06 -18.50
C GLY A 86 0.14 -4.63 -17.27
N GLY A 87 0.11 -3.36 -16.88
CA GLY A 87 0.77 -2.88 -15.66
C GLY A 87 0.12 -3.40 -14.36
N GLY A 88 0.92 -3.58 -13.31
CA GLY A 88 0.40 -3.76 -11.96
C GLY A 88 -0.20 -2.46 -11.43
N SER A 89 -0.88 -2.55 -10.29
CA SER A 89 -1.53 -1.40 -9.66
C SER A 89 -1.05 -1.22 -8.24
N GLU A 90 -0.97 0.04 -7.80
CA GLU A 90 -0.72 0.39 -6.41
C GLU A 90 -1.83 1.29 -5.88
N TYR A 91 -2.25 1.06 -4.64
CA TYR A 91 -3.27 1.85 -3.97
C TYR A 91 -2.81 2.26 -2.59
N TYR A 92 -3.00 3.54 -2.29
CA TYR A 92 -2.69 4.12 -0.98
C TYR A 92 -3.99 4.69 -0.43
N GLN A 93 -4.35 4.36 0.80
CA GLN A 93 -5.56 4.87 1.44
C GLN A 93 -5.25 5.33 2.85
N LEU A 94 -5.69 6.54 3.17
CA LEU A 94 -5.73 7.09 4.52
C LEU A 94 -7.16 7.02 5.01
N THR A 95 -7.39 6.38 6.15
CA THR A 95 -8.66 6.42 6.88
C THR A 95 -8.47 7.32 8.09
N TYR A 96 -9.37 8.27 8.28
CA TYR A 96 -9.36 9.21 9.41
C TYR A 96 -10.21 8.70 10.57
N SER A 97 -10.03 9.29 11.75
CA SER A 97 -10.77 8.95 12.97
C SER A 97 -12.29 9.19 12.91
N ASN A 98 -12.78 9.84 11.85
CA ASN A 98 -14.20 10.09 11.57
C ASN A 98 -14.72 9.20 10.41
N ASP A 99 -13.99 8.13 10.09
CA ASP A 99 -14.27 7.17 9.02
C ASP A 99 -14.25 7.73 7.59
N LYS A 100 -13.86 9.00 7.40
CA LYS A 100 -13.57 9.52 6.06
C LYS A 100 -12.32 8.85 5.52
N THR A 101 -12.28 8.71 4.20
CA THR A 101 -11.13 8.16 3.49
C THR A 101 -10.62 9.15 2.44
N TRP A 102 -9.33 9.04 2.16
CA TRP A 102 -8.68 9.69 1.03
C TRP A 102 -7.71 8.68 0.40
N SER A 103 -7.59 8.65 -0.92
CA SER A 103 -6.79 7.62 -1.59
C SER A 103 -6.10 8.09 -2.87
N LEU A 104 -5.00 7.39 -3.18
CA LEU A 104 -4.31 7.40 -4.46
C LEU A 104 -4.45 6.03 -5.12
N GLU A 105 -4.78 6.00 -6.40
CA GLU A 105 -4.87 4.80 -7.22
C GLU A 105 -3.95 4.97 -8.43
N TYR A 106 -2.82 4.28 -8.40
CA TYR A 106 -1.90 4.15 -9.51
C TYR A 106 -2.29 2.91 -10.31
N SER A 107 -3.36 3.02 -11.07
CA SER A 107 -3.79 2.02 -12.05
C SER A 107 -3.75 2.64 -13.45
N LEU A 108 -3.58 1.80 -14.48
CA LEU A 108 -3.74 2.19 -15.88
C LEU A 108 -2.86 3.38 -16.33
N GLY A 109 -1.69 3.57 -15.73
CA GLY A 109 -0.76 4.67 -16.06
C GLY A 109 -1.09 6.03 -15.44
N ALA A 110 -2.08 6.11 -14.53
CA ALA A 110 -2.36 7.33 -13.80
C ALA A 110 -1.17 7.75 -12.93
N THR A 111 -0.95 9.07 -12.85
CA THR A 111 0.04 9.70 -11.96
C THR A 111 -0.64 10.78 -11.14
N TYR A 112 0.08 11.42 -10.22
CA TYR A 112 -0.47 12.47 -9.36
C TYR A 112 0.51 13.63 -9.22
N THR A 113 0.00 14.85 -9.19
CA THR A 113 0.80 16.00 -8.73
C THR A 113 1.13 15.80 -7.25
N ASN A 114 2.39 15.96 -6.88
CA ASN A 114 2.85 15.82 -5.50
C ASN A 114 2.46 14.49 -4.81
N GLY A 115 2.16 13.43 -5.59
CA GLY A 115 1.75 12.13 -5.05
C GLY A 115 2.82 11.51 -4.16
N GLU A 116 4.08 11.87 -4.39
CA GLU A 116 5.24 11.48 -3.59
C GLU A 116 5.16 11.90 -2.13
N TRP A 117 4.41 12.96 -1.80
CA TRP A 117 4.19 13.37 -0.41
C TRP A 117 3.46 12.30 0.41
N ILE A 118 2.75 11.39 -0.25
CA ILE A 118 2.11 10.23 0.37
C ILE A 118 2.90 8.96 0.08
N THR A 119 3.28 8.71 -1.18
CA THR A 119 3.86 7.43 -1.56
C THR A 119 5.26 7.23 -0.97
N GLN A 120 6.12 8.25 -0.94
CA GLN A 120 7.48 8.10 -0.41
C GLN A 120 7.49 7.77 1.09
N PRO A 121 6.82 8.52 1.99
CA PRO A 121 6.81 8.19 3.41
C PRO A 121 6.28 6.78 3.68
N VAL A 122 5.22 6.36 2.99
CA VAL A 122 4.62 5.02 3.15
C VAL A 122 5.59 3.94 2.66
N GLN A 123 6.18 4.10 1.47
CA GLN A 123 7.13 3.13 0.92
C GLN A 123 8.41 3.04 1.76
N ASP A 124 8.95 4.17 2.21
CA ASP A 124 10.16 4.20 3.03
C ASP A 124 9.91 3.55 4.39
N PHE A 125 8.75 3.80 5.01
CA PHE A 125 8.36 3.07 6.22
C PHE A 125 8.24 1.56 5.97
N ILE A 126 7.57 1.14 4.90
CA ILE A 126 7.42 -0.30 4.58
C ILE A 126 8.77 -0.98 4.36
N LYS A 127 9.75 -0.30 3.74
CA LYS A 127 11.11 -0.85 3.55
C LYS A 127 11.85 -1.11 4.86
N THR A 128 11.50 -0.42 5.95
CA THR A 128 12.08 -0.68 7.28
C THR A 128 11.47 -1.90 7.97
N LEU A 129 10.30 -2.36 7.51
CA LEU A 129 9.60 -3.48 8.12
C LEU A 129 10.33 -4.79 7.82
N GLN A 130 10.48 -5.61 8.87
CA GLN A 130 10.99 -6.96 8.74
C GLN A 130 9.80 -7.93 8.67
N LEU A 131 9.53 -8.44 7.47
CA LEU A 131 8.49 -9.46 7.30
C LEU A 131 8.89 -10.75 8.05
N PRO A 132 7.92 -11.46 8.67
CA PRO A 132 8.17 -12.77 9.25
C PRO A 132 8.75 -13.75 8.21
N THR A 133 9.56 -14.71 8.67
CA THR A 133 10.23 -15.69 7.80
C THR A 133 9.25 -16.44 6.91
N GLU A 134 8.06 -16.75 7.43
CA GLU A 134 6.98 -17.42 6.71
C GLU A 134 6.41 -16.58 5.55
N ALA A 135 6.58 -15.26 5.59
CA ALA A 135 6.14 -14.33 4.55
C ALA A 135 7.25 -13.91 3.58
N ALA A 136 8.51 -14.26 3.88
CA ALA A 136 9.70 -13.77 3.16
C ALA A 136 9.68 -14.11 1.67
N ASN A 137 9.27 -15.32 1.32
CA ASN A 137 9.13 -15.74 -0.08
C ASN A 137 7.71 -15.42 -0.58
N ARG A 138 7.61 -14.75 -1.73
CA ARG A 138 6.34 -14.42 -2.38
C ARG A 138 5.64 -15.65 -2.97
N TYR A 139 6.42 -16.63 -3.41
CA TYR A 139 5.96 -17.86 -4.03
C TYR A 139 6.37 -19.07 -3.18
N LYS A 140 5.65 -20.18 -3.33
CA LYS A 140 5.88 -21.46 -2.64
C LYS A 140 6.97 -22.28 -3.30
#